data_AF-A0A833T8T9-F1
#
_entry.id   AF-A0A833T8T9-F1
#
_cell.length_a   1.000
_cell.length_b   1.000
_cell.length_c   1.000
_cell.angle_alpha   90.00
_cell.angle_beta   90.00
_cell.angle_gamma   90.00
#
_symmetry.space_group_name_H-M   'P 1'
#
loop_
_entity.id
_entity.type
_entity.pdbx_description
1 polymer ?
#
loop_
_entity_poly.entity_id
_entity_poly.type
_entity_poly.pdbx_seq_one_letter_code
_entity_poly.pdbx_strand_id
1 'polypeptide(L)'
;MAGQLGLDPPTMTLSNGGPSAELEQALENSEAVAKCFNCSISTSAILFVVYCSAYVPSPERCKIQDKLETFLEQMRLFQSDRENISKALDPIFLYLLVPDLPKRWCNQCMHI
;
A
#
# COMPACT_ATOMS: atom_id res chain seq x y z
N MET A 1 0.99 -12.52 1.59
CA MET A 1 1.79 -11.94 0.49
C MET A 1 3.15 -11.47 1.01
N ALA A 2 4.16 -11.35 0.14
CA ALA A 2 5.45 -10.75 0.49
C ALA A 2 5.36 -9.21 0.45
N GLY A 3 6.21 -8.55 1.26
CA GLY A 3 6.39 -7.09 1.27
C GLY A 3 6.58 -6.49 -0.11
N GLN A 4 5.63 -5.67 -0.56
CA GLN A 4 5.74 -4.87 -1.78
C GLN A 4 6.44 -3.54 -1.52
N LEU A 5 7.07 -3.04 -2.57
CA LEU A 5 7.84 -1.80 -2.54
C LEU A 5 7.31 -0.86 -3.60
N GLY A 6 7.58 0.43 -3.45
CA GLY A 6 7.22 1.46 -4.43
C GLY A 6 8.09 1.44 -5.69
N LEU A 7 8.41 0.25 -6.20
CA LEU A 7 9.19 0.04 -7.41
C LEU A 7 8.26 0.00 -8.60
N ASP A 8 8.62 0.70 -9.67
CA ASP A 8 8.01 0.51 -10.97
C ASP A 8 8.46 -0.84 -11.55
N PRO A 9 7.57 -1.82 -11.78
CA PRO A 9 7.97 -3.16 -12.19
C PRO A 9 8.78 -3.22 -13.50
N PRO A 10 8.47 -2.42 -14.55
CA PRO A 10 9.27 -2.37 -15.78
C PRO A 10 10.70 -1.85 -15.60
N THR A 11 10.90 -0.77 -14.83
CA THR A 11 12.22 -0.13 -14.69
C THR A 11 13.00 -0.61 -13.48
N MET A 12 12.34 -1.24 -12.50
CA MET A 12 12.90 -1.62 -11.19
C MET A 12 13.50 -0.43 -10.43
N THR A 13 12.98 0.77 -10.70
CA THR A 13 13.38 2.02 -10.01
C THR A 13 12.28 2.47 -9.05
N LEU A 14 12.67 3.24 -8.02
CA LEU A 14 11.72 3.83 -7.09
C LEU A 14 10.90 4.92 -7.78
N SER A 15 9.65 5.07 -7.34
CA SER A 15 8.83 6.21 -7.74
C SER A 15 9.48 7.54 -7.32
N ASN A 16 9.68 8.45 -8.27
CA ASN A 16 10.37 9.73 -8.05
C ASN A 16 9.53 10.79 -7.31
N GLY A 17 8.29 10.47 -6.91
CA GLY A 17 7.34 11.41 -6.29
C GLY A 17 7.45 11.53 -4.77
N GLY A 18 8.48 10.92 -4.15
CA GLY A 18 8.66 10.89 -2.70
C GLY A 18 7.80 9.84 -1.99
N PRO A 19 7.76 9.85 -0.65
CA PRO A 19 7.25 8.73 0.13
C PRO A 19 5.79 8.36 -0.15
N SER A 20 4.91 9.33 -0.39
CA SER A 20 3.51 9.07 -0.74
C SER A 20 3.34 8.40 -2.11
N ALA A 21 4.18 8.76 -3.08
CA ALA A 21 4.17 8.14 -4.41
C ALA A 21 4.77 6.73 -4.37
N GLU A 22 5.79 6.51 -3.54
CA GLU A 22 6.30 5.16 -3.25
C GLU A 22 5.22 4.26 -2.62
N LEU A 23 4.44 4.78 -1.67
CA LEU A 23 3.31 4.06 -1.08
C LEU A 23 2.27 3.68 -2.15
N GLU A 24 1.85 4.65 -2.96
CA GLU A 24 0.86 4.42 -4.02
C GLU A 24 1.31 3.32 -4.98
N GLN A 25 2.56 3.38 -5.46
CA GLN A 25 3.12 2.35 -6.31
C GLN A 25 3.18 0.98 -5.62
N ALA A 26 3.49 0.94 -4.32
CA ALA A 26 3.52 -0.32 -3.58
C ALA A 26 2.12 -0.93 -3.40
N LEU A 27 1.08 -0.10 -3.27
CA LEU A 27 -0.31 -0.56 -3.23
C LEU A 27 -0.78 -1.07 -4.58
N GLU A 28 -0.42 -0.39 -5.68
CA GLU A 28 -0.67 -0.89 -7.04
C GLU A 28 0.00 -2.24 -7.29
N ASN A 29 1.25 -2.39 -6.86
CA ASN A 29 1.98 -3.65 -6.95
C ASN A 29 1.28 -4.75 -6.13
N SER A 30 0.80 -4.42 -4.92
CA SER A 30 0.06 -5.35 -4.06
C SER A 30 -1.26 -5.77 -4.69
N GLU A 31 -1.99 -4.84 -5.29
CA GLU A 31 -3.23 -5.13 -6.00
C GLU A 31 -2.98 -5.98 -7.25
N ALA A 32 -1.92 -5.71 -8.00
CA ALA A 32 -1.56 -6.53 -9.16
C ALA A 32 -1.31 -7.99 -8.75
N VAL A 33 -0.62 -8.22 -7.63
CA VAL A 33 -0.43 -9.56 -7.05
C VAL A 33 -1.76 -10.16 -6.60
N ALA A 34 -2.59 -9.41 -5.87
CA ALA A 34 -3.90 -9.89 -5.41
C ALA A 34 -4.80 -10.32 -6.57
N LYS A 35 -4.83 -9.55 -7.65
CA LYS A 35 -5.60 -9.88 -8.87
C LYS A 35 -5.16 -11.18 -9.52
N CYS A 36 -3.89 -11.57 -9.44
CA CYS A 36 -3.43 -12.88 -9.90
C CYS A 36 -4.08 -14.05 -9.13
N PHE A 37 -4.65 -13.79 -7.95
CA PHE A 37 -5.42 -14.74 -7.14
C PHE A 37 -6.94 -14.47 -7.17
N ASN A 38 -7.43 -13.68 -8.14
CA ASN A 38 -8.83 -13.25 -8.25
C ASN A 38 -9.37 -12.57 -6.98
N CYS A 39 -8.50 -11.83 -6.27
CA CYS A 39 -8.90 -11.03 -5.12
C CYS A 39 -8.42 -9.59 -5.26
N SER A 40 -8.83 -8.76 -4.30
CA SER A 40 -8.47 -7.36 -4.22
C SER A 40 -8.04 -7.02 -2.81
N ILE A 41 -7.01 -6.18 -2.68
CA ILE A 41 -6.55 -5.71 -1.38
C ILE A 41 -7.60 -4.82 -0.69
N SER A 42 -8.48 -4.17 -1.45
CA SER A 42 -9.45 -3.22 -0.90
C SER A 42 -10.67 -3.90 -0.25
N THR A 43 -10.97 -5.14 -0.66
CA THR A 43 -12.14 -5.91 -0.21
C THR A 43 -11.79 -7.17 0.59
N SER A 44 -10.64 -7.79 0.30
CA SER A 44 -10.28 -9.12 0.82
C SER A 44 -9.11 -9.11 1.80
N ALA A 45 -8.39 -7.99 1.94
CA ALA A 45 -7.30 -7.90 2.91
C ALA A 45 -7.84 -7.93 4.35
N ILE A 46 -7.08 -8.57 5.23
CA ILE A 46 -7.40 -8.69 6.67
C ILE A 46 -6.50 -7.76 7.50
N LEU A 47 -5.25 -7.57 7.07
CA LEU A 47 -4.23 -6.81 7.80
C LEU A 47 -3.35 -6.05 6.80
N PHE A 48 -3.21 -4.74 6.99
CA PHE A 48 -2.22 -3.88 6.35
C PHE A 48 -1.11 -3.56 7.34
N VAL A 49 0.11 -3.97 7.03
CA VAL A 49 1.32 -3.56 7.77
C VAL A 49 2.14 -2.59 6.92
N VAL A 50 2.24 -1.33 7.31
CA VAL A 50 3.04 -0.34 6.61
C VAL A 50 4.31 -0.07 7.42
N TYR A 51 5.46 -0.38 6.83
CA TYR A 51 6.76 -0.05 7.40
C TYR A 51 7.23 1.28 6.84
N CYS A 52 7.37 2.27 7.71
CA CYS A 52 7.85 3.60 7.37
C CYS A 52 9.20 3.84 8.05
N SER A 53 10.16 4.36 7.29
CA SER A 53 11.48 4.67 7.84
C SER A 53 11.41 5.79 8.89
N ALA A 54 12.17 5.66 9.97
CA ALA A 54 12.31 6.67 11.01
C ALA A 54 12.89 7.98 10.47
N TYR A 55 13.56 7.94 9.31
CA TYR A 55 14.09 9.11 8.62
C TYR A 55 13.01 9.93 7.89
N VAL A 56 11.81 9.39 7.68
CA VAL A 56 10.70 10.14 7.06
C VAL A 56 10.14 11.14 8.08
N PRO A 57 10.10 12.45 7.76
CA PRO A 57 9.55 13.47 8.65
C PRO A 57 8.09 13.22 9.01
N SER A 58 7.69 13.57 10.23
CA SER A 58 6.31 13.42 10.71
C SER A 58 5.22 13.93 9.76
N PRO A 59 5.32 15.12 9.12
CA PRO A 59 4.26 15.57 8.21
C PRO A 59 4.15 14.70 6.95
N GLU A 60 5.24 14.10 6.47
CA GLU A 60 5.19 13.16 5.35
C GLU A 60 4.56 11.83 5.78
N ARG A 61 4.78 11.40 7.03
CA ARG A 61 4.12 10.21 7.59
C ARG A 61 2.60 10.36 7.66
N CYS A 62 2.10 11.53 8.03
CA CYS A 62 0.65 11.81 7.97
C CYS A 62 0.14 11.69 6.53
N LYS A 63 0.84 12.27 5.56
CA LYS A 63 0.47 12.15 4.13
C LYS A 63 0.48 10.71 3.63
N ILE A 64 1.38 9.87 4.13
CA ILE A 64 1.41 8.43 3.80
C ILE A 64 0.14 7.77 4.35
N GLN A 65 -0.23 8.03 5.60
CA GLN A 65 -1.45 7.47 6.19
C GLN A 65 -2.71 7.91 5.43
N ASP A 66 -2.87 9.22 5.21
CA ASP A 66 -4.01 9.79 4.47
C ASP A 66 -4.10 9.20 3.04
N LYS A 67 -2.95 9.02 2.39
CA LYS A 67 -2.87 8.46 1.04
C LYS A 67 -3.26 6.98 1.00
N LEU A 68 -2.89 6.19 2.02
CA LEU A 68 -3.31 4.79 2.13
C LEU A 68 -4.85 4.71 2.21
N GLU A 69 -5.43 5.47 3.13
CA GLU A 69 -6.88 5.47 3.36
C GLU A 69 -7.61 5.92 2.09
N THR A 70 -7.21 7.05 1.51
CA THR A 70 -7.79 7.59 0.27
C THR A 70 -7.72 6.58 -0.88
N PHE A 71 -6.57 5.92 -1.06
CA PHE A 71 -6.38 4.94 -2.13
C PHE A 71 -7.31 3.72 -1.96
N LEU A 72 -7.39 3.17 -0.74
CA LEU A 72 -8.25 2.02 -0.46
C LEU A 72 -9.73 2.37 -0.58
N GLU A 73 -10.15 3.55 -0.13
CA GLU A 73 -11.52 4.04 -0.32
C GLU A 73 -11.86 4.17 -1.81
N GLN A 74 -10.99 4.79 -2.60
CA GLN A 74 -11.17 4.91 -4.04
C GLN A 74 -11.31 3.53 -4.70
N MET A 75 -10.44 2.58 -4.35
CA MET A 75 -10.52 1.22 -4.89
C MET A 75 -11.82 0.48 -4.50
N ARG A 76 -12.31 0.67 -3.27
CA ARG A 76 -13.59 0.10 -2.82
C ARG A 76 -14.74 0.66 -3.66
N LEU A 77 -14.77 1.97 -3.90
CA LEU A 77 -15.78 2.61 -4.75
C LEU A 77 -15.72 2.05 -6.19
N PHE A 78 -14.54 1.95 -6.78
CA PHE A 78 -14.34 1.40 -8.14
C PHE A 78 -14.75 -0.07 -8.28
N GLN A 79 -14.74 -0.85 -7.19
CA GLN A 79 -15.15 -2.26 -7.19
C GLN A 79 -16.65 -2.42 -6.93
N SER A 80 -17.24 -1.58 -6.07
CA SER A 80 -18.68 -1.55 -5.84
C SER A 80 -19.49 -1.23 -7.11
N ASP A 81 -18.93 -0.42 -8.03
CA ASP A 81 -19.57 -0.12 -9.32
C ASP A 81 -19.51 -1.30 -10.31
N ARG A 82 -18.61 -2.27 -10.08
CA ARG A 82 -18.29 -3.34 -11.02
C ARG A 82 -18.93 -4.68 -10.65
N GLU A 83 -19.10 -4.96 -9.36
CA GLU A 83 -19.68 -6.21 -8.86
C GLU A 83 -20.68 -5.95 -7.75
N ASN A 84 -21.84 -6.58 -7.85
CA ASN A 84 -22.89 -6.58 -6.83
C ASN A 84 -22.50 -7.55 -5.69
N ILE A 85 -21.34 -7.37 -5.03
CA ILE A 85 -20.79 -8.40 -4.13
C ILE A 85 -20.03 -7.84 -2.91
N SER A 86 -20.39 -8.43 -1.77
CA SER A 86 -19.63 -8.65 -0.53
C SER A 86 -19.27 -7.44 0.33
N LYS A 87 -19.65 -7.53 1.62
CA LYS A 87 -19.16 -6.64 2.69
C LYS A 87 -17.63 -6.58 2.61
N ALA A 88 -17.09 -5.42 2.26
CA ALA A 88 -15.67 -5.17 2.39
C ALA A 88 -15.26 -5.50 3.83
N LEU A 89 -14.21 -6.32 3.99
CA LEU A 89 -13.63 -6.50 5.31
C LEU A 89 -13.08 -5.15 5.78
N ASP A 90 -13.20 -4.89 7.09
CA ASP A 90 -12.54 -3.76 7.73
C ASP A 90 -11.16 -4.22 8.18
N PRO A 91 -10.10 -3.99 7.38
CA PRO A 91 -8.80 -4.56 7.66
C PRO A 91 -8.15 -3.83 8.83
N ILE A 92 -7.32 -4.55 9.59
CA ILE A 92 -6.53 -3.95 10.65
C ILE A 92 -5.36 -3.20 10.00
N PHE A 93 -5.15 -1.94 10.37
CA PHE A 93 -4.00 -1.15 9.92
C PHE A 93 -2.93 -1.05 11.01
N LEU A 94 -1.71 -1.46 10.69
CA LEU A 94 -0.56 -1.39 11.57
C LEU A 94 0.54 -0.56 10.89
N TYR A 95 0.84 0.61 11.46
CA TYR A 95 1.92 1.47 11.01
C TYR A 95 3.13 1.31 11.93
N LEU A 96 4.22 0.78 11.39
CA LEU A 96 5.46 0.51 12.12
C LEU A 96 6.56 1.47 11.67
N LEU A 97 7.16 2.17 12.62
CA LEU A 97 8.36 2.97 12.39
C LEU A 97 9.59 2.08 12.56
N VAL A 98 10.42 2.00 11.51
CA VAL A 98 11.64 1.18 11.53
C VAL A 98 12.88 2.04 11.29
N PRO A 99 14.02 1.72 11.92
CA PRO A 99 15.23 2.52 11.82
C PRO A 99 15.79 2.56 10.39
N ASP A 100 15.69 1.46 9.65
CA ASP A 100 16.07 1.39 8.24
C ASP A 100 15.24 0.32 7.53
N LEU A 101 15.12 0.44 6.21
CA LEU A 101 14.46 -0.52 5.34
C LEU A 101 15.51 -1.13 4.38
N PRO A 102 15.25 -2.33 3.83
CA PRO A 102 16.13 -2.89 2.81
C PRO A 102 16.44 -1.85 1.73
N LYS A 103 17.72 -1.67 1.37
CA LYS A 103 18.19 -0.67 0.39
C LYS A 103 17.92 0.81 0.74
N ARG A 104 17.64 1.14 2.02
CA ARG A 104 17.44 2.51 2.54
C ARG A 104 16.27 3.26 1.93
N TRP A 105 15.23 2.52 1.57
CA TRP A 105 14.02 3.09 0.99
C TRP A 105 13.15 3.77 2.04
N CYS A 106 12.35 4.76 1.62
CA CYS A 106 11.51 5.51 2.55
C CYS A 106 10.34 4.66 3.05
N ASN A 107 9.76 3.80 2.19
CA ASN A 107 8.62 2.95 2.54
C ASN A 107 8.71 1.52 1.99
N GLN A 108 8.35 0.54 2.82
CA GLN A 108 8.05 -0.83 2.41
C GLN A 108 6.62 -1.17 2.83
N CYS A 109 5.79 -1.49 1.85
CA CYS A 109 4.41 -1.84 2.10
C CYS A 109 4.24 -3.36 2.14
N MET A 110 4.04 -3.87 3.35
CA MET A 110 3.00 -4.85 3.61
C MET A 110 3.21 -6.33 3.30
N HIS A 111 3.06 -7.12 4.37
CA HIS A 111 2.52 -8.47 4.33
C HIS A 111 0.98 -8.38 4.40
N ILE A 112 0.30 -8.89 3.37
CA ILE A 112 -1.15 -9.15 3.33
C ILE A 112 -1.43 -10.59 3.76
#